data_AF-A0A9D4BKM2-F1
#
_entry.id   AF-A0A9D4BKM2-F1
#
_cell.length_a   1.000
_cell.length_b   1.000
_cell.length_c   1.000
_cell.angle_alpha   90.00
_cell.angle_beta   90.00
_cell.angle_gamma   90.00
#
_symmetry.space_group_name_H-M   'P 1'
#
loop_
_entity.id
_entity.type
_entity.pdbx_description
1 polymer ?
#
loop_
_entity_poly.entity_id
_entity_poly.type
_entity_poly.pdbx_seq_one_letter_code
_entity_poly.pdbx_strand_id
1 'polypeptide(L)'
;MFTGNIRAQLTPGHKLPKLNVDQMTSLEENFKQNRNPNDFELSLISAEVGLSEQDVRVWYQHRLAVWRQRQGLPANSGYVNE
;
A
#
# COMPACT_ATOMS: atom_id res chain seq x y z
N MET A 1 -24.99 11.44 -2.58
CA MET A 1 -24.22 10.89 -1.44
C MET A 1 -23.28 9.83 -2.02
N PHE A 2 -22.04 10.18 -2.33
CA PHE A 2 -21.07 9.23 -2.91
C PHE A 2 -20.46 8.41 -1.76
N THR A 3 -21.04 7.26 -1.47
CA THR A 3 -20.43 6.28 -0.58
C THR A 3 -19.21 5.70 -1.29
N GLY A 4 -18.05 6.30 -1.02
CA GLY A 4 -16.75 5.79 -1.47
C GLY A 4 -16.48 4.43 -0.84
N ASN A 5 -16.94 3.37 -1.52
CA ASN A 5 -16.64 1.98 -1.21
C ASN A 5 -15.12 1.76 -1.32
N ILE A 6 -14.37 1.94 -0.23
CA ILE A 6 -12.94 1.60 -0.19
C ILE A 6 -12.83 0.08 -0.08
N ARG A 7 -13.06 -0.60 -1.19
CA ARG A 7 -12.72 -2.01 -1.37
C ARG A 7 -11.20 -2.12 -1.17
N ALA A 8 -10.74 -3.00 -0.30
CA ALA A 8 -9.34 -3.45 -0.30
C ALA A 8 -9.12 -4.26 -1.59
N GLN A 9 -9.04 -3.57 -2.73
CA GLN A 9 -8.78 -4.20 -4.00
C GLN A 9 -7.32 -4.64 -3.97
N LEU A 10 -7.11 -5.95 -3.86
CA LEU A 10 -5.81 -6.53 -4.16
C LEU A 10 -5.50 -6.17 -5.60
N THR A 11 -4.46 -5.38 -5.81
CA THR A 11 -3.99 -5.08 -7.15
C THR A 11 -3.72 -6.41 -7.86
N PRO A 12 -4.35 -6.67 -9.01
CA PRO A 12 -4.15 -7.92 -9.73
C PRO A 12 -2.68 -8.04 -10.15
N GLY A 13 -2.10 -9.23 -10.06
CA GLY A 13 -0.65 -9.43 -10.16
C GLY A 13 0.02 -8.89 -11.43
N HIS A 14 -0.74 -8.72 -12.53
CA HIS A 14 -0.25 -8.11 -13.77
C HIS A 14 -0.05 -6.58 -13.68
N LYS A 15 -0.60 -5.92 -12.66
CA LYS A 15 -0.42 -4.49 -12.36
C LYS A 15 0.63 -4.26 -11.28
N LEU A 16 1.10 -5.31 -10.60
CA LEU A 16 2.17 -5.17 -9.62
C LEU A 16 3.49 -4.92 -10.33
N PRO A 17 4.32 -4.00 -9.81
CA PRO A 17 5.65 -3.79 -10.35
C PRO A 17 6.50 -5.05 -10.20
N LYS A 18 7.37 -5.28 -11.19
CA LYS A 18 8.40 -6.31 -11.09
C LYS A 18 9.53 -5.77 -10.23
N LEU A 19 9.57 -6.21 -8.98
CA LEU A 19 10.57 -5.80 -7.99
C LEU A 19 11.63 -6.88 -7.84
N ASN A 20 12.89 -6.47 -7.69
CA ASN A 20 13.95 -7.36 -7.23
C ASN A 20 13.94 -7.46 -5.69
N VAL A 21 14.77 -8.37 -5.14
CA VAL A 21 14.80 -8.66 -3.69
C VAL A 21 15.20 -7.44 -2.88
N ASP A 22 16.19 -6.67 -3.34
CA ASP A 22 16.64 -5.44 -2.68
C ASP A 22 15.54 -4.38 -2.64
N GLN A 23 14.88 -4.12 -3.78
CA GLN A 23 13.75 -3.18 -3.87
C GLN A 23 12.60 -3.59 -2.96
N MET A 24 12.26 -4.88 -2.95
CA MET A 24 11.20 -5.41 -2.10
C MET A 24 11.56 -5.25 -0.61
N THR A 25 12.81 -5.50 -0.25
CA THR A 25 13.29 -5.34 1.13
C THR A 25 13.20 -3.88 1.58
N SER A 26 13.71 -2.95 0.78
CA SER A 26 13.64 -1.51 1.09
C SER A 26 12.19 -1.01 1.18
N LEU A 27 11.30 -1.46 0.29
CA LEU A 27 9.87 -1.13 0.35
C LEU A 27 9.19 -1.72 1.59
N GLU A 28 9.52 -2.95 1.99
CA GLU A 28 8.97 -3.56 3.20
C GLU A 28 9.44 -2.85 4.48
N GLU A 29 10.71 -2.45 4.57
CA GLU A 29 11.22 -1.67 5.69
C GLU A 29 10.54 -0.31 5.79
N ASN A 30 10.45 0.43 4.67
CA ASN A 30 9.72 1.69 4.60
C ASN A 30 8.23 1.50 4.98
N PHE A 31 7.58 0.42 4.54
CA PHE A 31 6.18 0.13 4.88
C PHE A 31 5.97 -0.17 6.36
N LYS A 32 6.94 -0.82 7.04
CA LYS A 32 6.87 -1.09 8.49
C LYS A 32 6.90 0.22 9.29
N GLN A 33 7.72 1.18 8.86
CA GLN A 33 7.84 2.51 9.47
C GLN A 33 6.61 3.36 9.18
N ASN A 34 6.23 3.48 7.90
CA ASN A 34 5.11 4.29 7.44
C ASN A 34 4.24 3.50 6.46
N ARG A 35 3.04 3.10 6.90
CA ARG A 35 2.08 2.31 6.10
C ARG A 35 1.27 3.14 5.11
N ASN A 36 1.26 4.47 5.26
CA ASN A 36 0.51 5.39 4.40
C ASN A 36 1.34 6.65 4.11
N PRO A 37 2.43 6.51 3.33
CA PRO A 37 3.25 7.64 2.90
C PRO A 37 2.43 8.63 2.06
N ASN A 38 2.74 9.93 2.19
CA ASN A 38 2.17 10.97 1.35
C ASN A 38 2.86 10.97 -0.04
N ASP A 39 2.41 11.79 -0.98
CA ASP A 39 3.01 11.86 -2.33
C ASP A 39 4.50 12.23 -2.33
N PHE A 40 4.95 13.10 -1.41
CA PHE A 40 6.37 13.45 -1.27
C PHE A 40 7.21 12.28 -0.77
N GLU A 41 6.72 11.55 0.23
CA GLU A 41 7.36 10.34 0.78
C GLU A 41 7.43 9.24 -0.30
N LEU A 42 6.36 9.06 -1.08
CA LEU A 42 6.35 8.15 -2.22
C LEU A 42 7.42 8.52 -3.25
N SER A 43 7.59 9.82 -3.53
CA SER A 43 8.63 10.32 -4.42
C SER A 43 10.04 10.01 -3.89
N LEU A 44 10.27 10.25 -2.60
CA LEU A 44 11.55 9.95 -1.95
C LEU A 44 11.86 8.45 -1.99
N ILE A 45 10.90 7.61 -1.61
CA ILE A 45 11.05 6.15 -1.66
C ILE A 45 11.29 5.71 -3.10
N SER A 46 10.56 6.24 -4.08
CA SER A 46 10.73 5.89 -5.48
C SER A 46 12.16 6.16 -5.98
N ALA A 47 12.75 7.28 -5.58
CA ALA A 47 14.13 7.61 -5.88
C ALA A 47 15.12 6.67 -5.16
N GLU A 48 14.84 6.28 -3.92
CA GLU A 48 15.68 5.38 -3.12
C GLU A 48 15.73 3.96 -3.70
N VAL A 49 14.58 3.39 -4.09
CA VAL A 49 14.51 2.05 -4.71
C VAL A 49 14.72 2.05 -6.23
N GLY A 50 14.80 3.22 -6.85
CA GLY A 50 14.94 3.34 -8.32
C GLY A 50 13.73 2.83 -9.08
N LEU A 51 12.52 3.11 -8.57
CA LEU A 51 11.24 2.73 -9.16
C LEU A 51 10.46 3.98 -9.58
N SER A 52 9.45 3.80 -10.41
CA SER A 52 8.50 4.89 -10.69
C SER A 52 7.57 5.11 -9.50
N GLU A 53 7.18 6.36 -9.23
CA GLU A 53 6.22 6.71 -8.18
C GLU A 53 4.91 5.91 -8.30
N GLN A 54 4.48 5.63 -9.54
CA GLN A 54 3.30 4.82 -9.81
C GLN A 54 3.46 3.37 -9.33
N ASP A 55 4.62 2.77 -9.56
CA ASP A 55 4.94 1.40 -9.14
C ASP A 55 4.97 1.30 -7.62
N VAL A 56 5.63 2.25 -6.96
CA VAL A 56 5.67 2.34 -5.50
C VAL A 56 4.27 2.51 -4.94
N ARG A 57 3.46 3.43 -5.48
CA ARG A 57 2.07 3.65 -5.05
C ARG A 57 1.23 2.38 -5.18
N VAL A 58 1.34 1.67 -6.31
CA VAL A 58 0.60 0.42 -6.55
C VAL A 58 1.03 -0.67 -5.57
N TRP A 59 2.32 -0.80 -5.31
CA TRP A 59 2.83 -1.76 -4.34
C TRP A 59 2.33 -1.44 -2.92
N TYR A 60 2.36 -0.17 -2.50
CA TYR A 60 1.87 0.27 -1.20
C TYR A 60 0.37 -0.02 -1.02
N GLN A 61 -0.44 0.27 -2.04
CA GLN A 61 -1.88 -0.03 -2.02
C GLN A 61 -2.15 -1.53 -1.88
N HIS A 62 -1.44 -2.35 -2.65
CA HIS A 62 -1.54 -3.81 -2.55
C HIS A 62 -1.10 -4.31 -1.18
N ARG A 63 0.05 -3.83 -0.67
CA ARG A 63 0.60 -4.24 0.62
C ARG A 63 -0.31 -3.85 1.78
N LEU A 64 -0.91 -2.65 1.72
CA LEU A 64 -1.90 -2.19 2.68
C LEU A 64 -3.18 -3.04 2.64
N ALA A 65 -3.65 -3.42 1.46
CA ALA A 65 -4.79 -4.32 1.30
C ALA A 65 -4.52 -5.71 1.91
N VAL A 66 -3.34 -6.30 1.62
CA VAL A 66 -2.90 -7.58 2.22
C VAL A 66 -2.78 -7.47 3.74
N TRP A 67 -2.19 -6.38 4.24
CA TRP A 67 -2.05 -6.14 5.69
C TRP A 67 -3.43 -6.06 6.35
N ARG A 68 -4.38 -5.31 5.78
CA ARG A 68 -5.76 -5.22 6.30
C ARG A 68 -6.46 -6.59 6.32
N GLN A 69 -6.32 -7.38 5.26
CA GLN A 69 -6.87 -8.75 5.23
C GLN A 69 -6.26 -9.63 6.33
N ARG A 70 -4.94 -9.57 6.52
CA ARG A 70 -4.24 -10.34 7.56
C ARG A 70 -4.61 -9.93 8.99
N GLN A 71 -4.91 -8.65 9.21
CA GLN A 71 -5.35 -8.17 10.54
C GLN A 71 -6.77 -8.63 10.88
N GLY A 72 -7.50 -9.30 9.98
CA GLY A 72 -8.89 -9.68 10.20
C GLY A 72 -9.82 -8.48 10.38
N LEU A 73 -9.35 -7.28 10.05
CA LEU A 73 -10.15 -6.06 10.15
C LEU A 73 -11.22 -6.10 9.05
N PRO A 74 -12.52 -6.11 9.40
CA PRO A 74 -13.55 -5.88 8.41
C PRO A 74 -13.32 -4.48 7.80
N ALA A 75 -13.65 -4.31 6.52
CA ALA A 75 -13.40 -3.09 5.75
C ALA A 75 -14.09 -1.81 6.29
N ASN A 76 -14.73 -1.89 7.46
CA ASN A 76 -15.51 -0.84 8.08
C ASN A 76 -14.92 -0.52 9.47
N SER A 77 -14.03 0.46 9.53
CA SER A 77 -13.78 1.16 10.79
C SER A 77 -14.95 2.13 11.01
N GLY A 78 -15.77 1.86 12.04
CA GLY A 78 -16.95 2.64 12.43
C GLY A 78 -18.22 1.79 12.29
N TYR A 79 -18.90 1.34 13.34
CA TYR A 79 -19.37 2.11 14.49
C TYR A 79 -19.05 1.40 15.81
N VAL A 80 -18.42 2.11 16.73
CA VAL A 80 -18.63 1.87 18.16
C VAL A 80 -20.09 2.26 18.43
N ASN A 81 -20.93 1.30 18.81
CA ASN A 81 -22.18 1.63 19.46
C ASN A 81 -21.90 1.55 20.96
N GLU A 82 -22.12 2.68 21.61
CA GLU A 82 -22.18 2.92 23.06
C GLU A 82 -23.09 1.94 23.81
#